data_AF-A0A850GIJ0-F1
#
_entry.id   AF-A0A850GIJ0-F1
#
_cell.length_a   1.000
_cell.length_b   1.000
_cell.length_c   1.000
_cell.angle_alpha   90.00
_cell.angle_beta   90.00
_cell.angle_gamma   90.00
#
_symmetry.space_group_name_H-M   'P 1'
#
loop_
_entity.id
_entity.type
_entity.pdbx_description
1 polymer ?
#
loop_
_entity_poly.entity_id
_entity_poly.type
_entity_poly.pdbx_seq_one_letter_code
_entity_poly.pdbx_strand_id
1 'polypeptide(L)'
;MFEGPSSPLERPGWARRLLYVTALTVLPLLSCKTSRASEPELVEPGQVPAELRDEWEALLDAREKDRAGARVEEAADALLGQDPPTLLRVGALQAKAERQYLLGADAEALRLCDEALALLAATGDSKAKASEEMLAEVHRTLALTLVRSGDPQRAVEELDLLEGWGSVERETLRGARAVALDRQGDQSAALAAFVAWRELLTDDSPDAGYAEDRIRALVTGLDRATIEELAKNAPGPDAADCLRATIGIAPGDQSPTWVSKCRPLPARIGILLPRSGKLAALADAQFAAAVAAVTVLGSERPVSVMWRDSGSTAASTKAAATQLLADGAEVIVGPVGADNVRAAVSVAGHERFLLPGESVSSARGIAPSLEQRARTLVAHAADHAPAAATSVLVMIPENGYGRRAQKALESDQGSFSKSLKFMTYTSSTKSFSPILRPVADALQKGAPVVVVDALPRTELIARQLRRDGLRIAGGSVDQEGAEVAVYAMGEGLSPERVGAKHESLDGVVLAPVAAPDAESRDFEDRYLAQQGLPPDDQALLVWSALEAAWSGASSTHEPQVQLVRVEGGRVVALGTP
;
A
#
# COMPACT_ATOMS: atom_id res chain seq x y z
N MET A 1 9.32 -17.31 61.71
CA MET A 1 8.05 -17.72 62.33
C MET A 1 6.93 -16.95 61.64
N PHE A 2 6.43 -17.51 60.54
CA PHE A 2 5.04 -17.49 60.06
C PHE A 2 5.03 -18.27 58.74
N GLU A 3 4.38 -19.43 58.79
CA GLU A 3 4.26 -20.42 57.73
C GLU A 3 2.95 -20.21 56.95
N GLY A 4 3.04 -20.41 55.63
CA GLY A 4 2.00 -21.00 54.77
C GLY A 4 1.00 -20.06 54.07
N PRO A 5 0.34 -20.49 52.97
CA PRO A 5 0.57 -21.71 52.18
C PRO A 5 0.85 -21.46 50.68
N SER A 6 1.58 -22.42 50.11
CA SER A 6 1.85 -22.61 48.68
C SER A 6 0.59 -22.98 47.90
N SER A 7 0.29 -22.22 46.85
CA SER A 7 -0.70 -22.56 45.80
C SER A 7 0.03 -22.89 44.49
N PRO A 8 -0.42 -23.91 43.73
CA PRO A 8 0.26 -24.35 42.53
C PRO A 8 -0.13 -23.48 41.32
N LEU A 9 0.87 -23.11 40.54
CA LEU A 9 0.74 -22.43 39.25
C LEU A 9 0.17 -23.40 38.21
N GLU A 10 -1.14 -23.36 37.97
CA GLU A 10 -1.74 -23.86 36.75
C GLU A 10 -1.49 -22.88 35.60
N ARG A 11 -0.88 -23.38 34.52
CA ARG A 11 -0.65 -22.64 33.26
C ARG A 11 -1.85 -22.87 32.31
N PRO A 12 -2.59 -21.84 31.86
CA PRO A 12 -3.55 -22.00 30.77
C PRO A 12 -2.85 -21.72 29.44
N GLY A 13 -2.12 -22.71 28.92
CA GLY A 13 -1.30 -22.55 27.71
C GLY A 13 -1.92 -23.09 26.41
N TRP A 14 -2.90 -23.99 26.47
CA TRP A 14 -3.27 -24.82 25.29
C TRP A 14 -4.71 -24.66 24.79
N ALA A 15 -5.60 -23.97 25.53
CA ALA A 15 -7.00 -23.81 25.12
C ALA A 15 -7.23 -22.72 24.04
N ARG A 16 -6.25 -21.84 23.77
CA ARG A 16 -6.39 -20.76 22.78
C ARG A 16 -6.08 -21.16 21.34
N ARG A 17 -5.47 -22.33 21.09
CA ARG A 17 -5.24 -22.82 19.72
C ARG A 17 -6.41 -23.62 19.14
N LEU A 18 -7.31 -24.14 19.97
CA LEU A 18 -8.49 -24.86 19.49
C LEU A 18 -9.65 -23.92 19.07
N LEU A 19 -9.69 -22.70 19.62
CA LEU A 19 -10.74 -21.70 19.33
C LEU A 19 -10.52 -20.90 18.03
N TYR A 20 -9.30 -20.90 17.47
CA TYR A 20 -9.02 -20.23 16.19
C TYR A 20 -9.39 -21.08 14.96
N VAL A 21 -9.57 -22.39 15.12
CA VAL A 21 -9.94 -23.28 14.00
C VAL A 21 -11.46 -23.27 13.75
N THR A 22 -12.27 -22.89 14.73
CA THR A 22 -13.75 -22.84 14.58
C THR A 22 -14.26 -21.48 14.10
N ALA A 23 -13.45 -20.42 14.11
CA ALA A 23 -13.82 -19.08 13.66
C ALA A 23 -13.51 -18.81 12.17
N LEU A 24 -12.81 -19.72 11.49
CA LEU A 24 -12.42 -19.62 10.07
C LEU A 24 -13.36 -20.33 9.10
N THR A 25 -14.43 -20.99 9.59
CA THR A 25 -15.40 -21.69 8.74
C THR A 25 -16.64 -20.86 8.40
N VAL A 26 -16.77 -19.65 8.96
CA VAL A 26 -17.66 -18.64 8.41
C VAL A 26 -16.83 -17.83 7.43
N LEU A 27 -16.65 -18.37 6.21
CA LEU A 27 -16.38 -17.51 5.05
C LEU A 27 -17.33 -16.32 5.17
N PRO A 28 -16.86 -15.05 5.06
CA PRO A 28 -17.78 -13.94 4.92
C PRO A 28 -18.70 -14.34 3.77
N LEU A 29 -19.98 -14.56 4.07
CA LEU A 29 -21.00 -14.74 3.06
C LEU A 29 -20.80 -13.56 2.13
N LEU A 30 -20.32 -13.86 0.91
CA LEU A 30 -20.07 -12.93 -0.17
C LEU A 30 -21.09 -11.80 -0.02
N SER A 31 -20.62 -10.57 0.20
CA SER A 31 -21.52 -9.45 0.43
C SER A 31 -22.35 -9.29 -0.84
N CYS A 32 -23.53 -9.91 -0.87
CA CYS A 32 -24.37 -10.09 -2.05
C CYS A 32 -24.99 -8.75 -2.44
N LYS A 33 -24.19 -7.84 -2.99
CA LYS A 33 -24.64 -6.98 -4.08
C LYS A 33 -24.40 -7.74 -5.38
N THR A 34 -25.06 -8.88 -5.53
CA THR A 34 -25.25 -9.44 -6.87
C THR A 34 -26.10 -8.41 -7.61
N SER A 35 -25.48 -7.73 -8.57
CA SER A 35 -26.18 -7.14 -9.70
C SER A 35 -27.33 -8.08 -10.07
N ARG A 36 -28.57 -7.56 -10.10
CA ARG A 36 -29.73 -8.28 -10.64
C ARG A 36 -29.50 -8.46 -12.15
N ALA A 37 -28.56 -9.32 -12.52
CA ALA A 37 -28.59 -9.95 -13.82
C ALA A 37 -29.96 -10.65 -13.89
N SER A 38 -30.70 -10.41 -14.96
CA SER A 38 -31.94 -11.13 -15.24
C SER A 38 -31.69 -12.61 -15.04
N GLU A 39 -32.35 -13.22 -14.05
CA GLU A 39 -32.22 -14.66 -13.84
C GLU A 39 -32.58 -15.35 -15.16
N PRO A 40 -31.77 -16.32 -15.62
CA PRO A 40 -32.12 -17.08 -16.80
C PRO A 40 -33.50 -17.70 -16.59
N GLU A 41 -34.39 -17.53 -17.55
CA GLU A 41 -35.72 -18.12 -17.52
C GLU A 41 -35.56 -19.63 -17.76
N LEU A 42 -35.34 -20.37 -16.66
CA LEU A 42 -34.89 -21.76 -16.63
C LEU A 42 -35.79 -22.74 -17.42
N VAL A 43 -37.06 -22.39 -17.60
CA VAL A 43 -38.02 -23.13 -18.41
C VAL A 43 -38.88 -22.11 -19.14
N GLU A 44 -38.97 -22.21 -20.48
CA GLU A 44 -39.84 -21.33 -21.26
C GLU A 44 -41.30 -21.46 -20.77
N PRO A 45 -42.03 -20.35 -20.51
CA PRO A 45 -43.39 -20.39 -19.97
C PRO A 45 -44.38 -21.25 -20.77
N GLY A 46 -44.16 -21.38 -22.08
CA GLY A 46 -44.97 -22.22 -22.97
C GLY A 46 -44.75 -23.73 -22.81
N GLN A 47 -43.69 -24.16 -22.12
CA GLN A 47 -43.35 -25.56 -21.88
C GLN A 47 -43.88 -26.07 -20.53
N VAL A 48 -44.41 -25.17 -19.68
CA VAL A 48 -45.01 -25.53 -18.38
C VAL A 48 -46.46 -25.99 -18.61
N PRO A 49 -46.81 -27.24 -18.27
CA PRO A 49 -48.20 -27.71 -18.33
C PRO A 49 -49.14 -26.75 -17.56
N ALA A 50 -50.34 -26.53 -18.08
CA ALA A 50 -51.25 -25.53 -17.52
C ALA A 50 -51.62 -25.84 -16.06
N GLU A 51 -51.67 -27.12 -15.71
CA GLU A 51 -51.93 -27.65 -14.38
C GLU A 51 -50.79 -27.47 -13.38
N LEU A 52 -49.57 -27.14 -13.82
CA LEU A 52 -48.39 -26.94 -12.95
C LEU A 52 -47.92 -25.47 -12.91
N ARG A 53 -48.61 -24.57 -13.63
CA ARG A 53 -48.15 -23.20 -13.82
C ARG A 53 -48.15 -22.42 -12.51
N ASP A 54 -49.20 -22.57 -11.69
CA ASP A 54 -49.34 -21.85 -10.43
C ASP A 54 -48.25 -22.26 -9.43
N GLU A 55 -47.92 -23.55 -9.34
CA GLU A 55 -46.86 -24.06 -8.47
C GLU A 55 -45.46 -23.68 -8.96
N TRP A 56 -45.24 -23.69 -10.28
CA TRP A 56 -43.98 -23.21 -10.86
C TRP A 56 -43.78 -21.72 -10.64
N GLU A 57 -44.80 -20.91 -10.89
CA GLU A 57 -44.79 -19.46 -10.59
C GLU A 57 -44.56 -19.22 -9.10
N ALA A 58 -45.20 -19.97 -8.20
CA ALA A 58 -44.99 -19.86 -6.76
C ALA A 58 -43.54 -20.17 -6.34
N LEU A 59 -42.88 -21.13 -7.00
CA LEU A 59 -41.47 -21.43 -6.76
C LEU A 59 -40.56 -20.29 -7.23
N LEU A 60 -40.78 -19.77 -8.43
CA LEU A 60 -40.02 -18.63 -8.96
C LEU A 60 -40.19 -17.39 -8.06
N ASP A 61 -41.43 -17.09 -7.67
CA ASP A 61 -41.77 -16.02 -6.74
C ASP A 61 -41.07 -16.18 -5.38
N ALA A 62 -41.00 -17.41 -4.87
CA ALA A 62 -40.33 -17.68 -3.59
C ALA A 62 -38.83 -17.43 -3.69
N ARG A 63 -38.19 -17.88 -4.79
CA ARG A 63 -36.76 -17.66 -5.04
C ARG A 63 -36.42 -16.18 -5.21
N GLU A 64 -37.20 -15.46 -6.00
CA GLU A 64 -36.96 -14.02 -6.23
C GLU A 64 -37.05 -13.23 -4.92
N LYS A 65 -38.00 -13.59 -4.05
CA LYS A 65 -38.21 -12.92 -2.76
C LYS A 65 -37.13 -13.27 -1.72
N ASP A 66 -36.83 -14.56 -1.56
CA ASP A 66 -35.86 -15.05 -0.57
C ASP A 66 -35.39 -16.47 -0.94
N ARG A 67 -34.23 -16.58 -1.59
CA ARG A 67 -33.61 -17.86 -2.01
C ARG A 67 -33.30 -18.80 -0.84
N ALA A 68 -33.11 -18.27 0.38
CA ALA A 68 -32.88 -19.07 1.58
C ALA A 68 -34.18 -19.39 2.34
N GLY A 69 -35.30 -18.77 1.96
CA GLY A 69 -36.55 -18.81 2.68
C GLY A 69 -37.23 -20.17 2.65
N ALA A 70 -37.96 -20.52 3.72
CA ALA A 70 -38.71 -21.78 3.82
C ALA A 70 -39.73 -21.96 2.68
N ARG A 71 -40.26 -20.86 2.12
CA ARG A 71 -41.19 -20.89 0.99
C ARG A 71 -40.63 -21.54 -0.27
N VAL A 72 -39.32 -21.48 -0.50
CA VAL A 72 -38.68 -22.16 -1.64
C VAL A 72 -38.84 -23.68 -1.50
N GLU A 73 -38.63 -24.21 -0.29
CA GLU A 73 -38.80 -25.64 -0.01
C GLU A 73 -40.27 -26.06 -0.10
N GLU A 74 -41.20 -25.28 0.49
CA GLU A 74 -42.64 -25.54 0.41
C GLU A 74 -43.15 -25.56 -1.04
N ALA A 75 -42.78 -24.56 -1.86
CA ALA A 75 -43.20 -24.47 -3.25
C ALA A 75 -42.58 -25.57 -4.11
N ALA A 76 -41.30 -25.89 -3.90
CA ALA A 76 -40.64 -26.99 -4.60
C ALA A 76 -41.27 -28.34 -4.25
N ASP A 77 -41.60 -28.60 -2.98
CA ASP A 77 -42.26 -29.84 -2.56
C ASP A 77 -43.69 -29.95 -3.11
N ALA A 78 -44.43 -28.84 -3.14
CA ALA A 78 -45.75 -28.79 -3.75
C ALA A 78 -45.70 -29.15 -5.25
N LEU A 79 -44.74 -28.59 -5.99
CA LEU A 79 -44.52 -28.90 -7.40
C LEU A 79 -44.11 -30.36 -7.60
N LEU A 80 -43.13 -30.86 -6.83
CA LEU A 80 -42.64 -32.24 -6.91
C LEU A 80 -43.73 -33.27 -6.59
N GLY A 81 -44.67 -32.93 -5.72
CA GLY A 81 -45.82 -33.76 -5.36
C GLY A 81 -46.81 -34.02 -6.49
N GLN A 82 -46.75 -33.24 -7.59
CA GLN A 82 -47.62 -33.41 -8.76
C GLN A 82 -47.00 -34.23 -9.90
N ASP A 83 -45.86 -34.89 -9.65
CA ASP A 83 -45.09 -35.66 -10.63
C ASP A 83 -44.79 -34.85 -11.91
N PRO A 84 -44.12 -33.69 -11.79
CA PRO A 84 -43.93 -32.77 -12.89
C PRO A 84 -42.97 -33.35 -13.95
N PRO A 85 -43.03 -32.89 -15.22
CA PRO A 85 -42.05 -33.20 -16.24
C PRO A 85 -40.60 -33.03 -15.77
N THR A 86 -39.66 -33.80 -16.36
CA THR A 86 -38.28 -33.89 -15.87
C THR A 86 -37.60 -32.53 -15.64
N LEU A 87 -37.73 -31.58 -16.58
CA LEU A 87 -37.09 -30.27 -16.43
C LEU A 87 -37.65 -29.46 -15.25
N LEU A 88 -38.96 -29.54 -14.98
CA LEU A 88 -39.58 -28.90 -13.82
C LEU A 88 -39.18 -29.58 -12.51
N ARG A 89 -39.07 -30.91 -12.51
CA ARG A 89 -38.50 -31.67 -11.37
C ARG A 89 -37.06 -31.25 -11.08
N VAL A 90 -36.22 -31.12 -12.11
CA VAL A 90 -34.83 -30.65 -11.98
C VAL A 90 -34.78 -29.22 -11.45
N GLY A 91 -35.62 -28.31 -11.95
CA GLY A 91 -35.71 -26.93 -11.46
C GLY A 91 -36.10 -26.85 -9.98
N ALA A 92 -37.05 -27.67 -9.54
CA ALA A 92 -37.42 -27.76 -8.11
C ALA A 92 -36.27 -28.29 -7.24
N LEU A 93 -35.56 -29.33 -7.70
CA LEU A 93 -34.40 -29.88 -6.99
C LEU A 93 -33.24 -28.88 -6.92
N GLN A 94 -32.96 -28.15 -8.01
CA GLN A 94 -31.95 -27.10 -8.06
C GLN A 94 -32.27 -25.98 -7.05
N ALA A 95 -33.52 -25.51 -7.03
CA ALA A 95 -33.97 -24.49 -6.07
C ALA A 95 -33.82 -24.96 -4.61
N LYS A 96 -34.15 -26.23 -4.32
CA LYS A 96 -33.92 -26.82 -3.00
C LYS A 96 -32.42 -26.90 -2.69
N ALA A 97 -31.59 -27.37 -3.62
CA ALA A 97 -30.14 -27.50 -3.42
C ALA A 97 -29.49 -26.15 -3.10
N GLU A 98 -29.85 -25.12 -3.87
CA GLU A 98 -29.41 -23.74 -3.68
C GLU A 98 -29.80 -23.20 -2.31
N ARG A 99 -31.06 -23.41 -1.89
CA ARG A 99 -31.47 -23.04 -0.53
C ARG A 99 -30.62 -23.76 0.52
N GLN A 100 -30.43 -25.07 0.41
CA GLN A 100 -29.63 -25.83 1.38
C GLN A 100 -28.18 -25.33 1.40
N TYR A 101 -27.61 -24.94 0.26
CA TYR A 101 -26.33 -24.26 0.19
C TYR A 101 -26.37 -22.91 0.93
N LEU A 102 -27.36 -22.07 0.73
CA LEU A 102 -27.46 -20.77 1.44
C LEU A 102 -27.61 -20.94 2.96
N LEU A 103 -28.23 -22.04 3.42
CA LEU A 103 -28.39 -22.38 4.83
C LEU A 103 -27.17 -23.07 5.47
N GLY A 104 -26.13 -23.39 4.70
CA GLY A 104 -24.97 -24.13 5.20
C GLY A 104 -25.17 -25.65 5.28
N ALA A 105 -26.28 -26.18 4.77
CA ALA A 105 -26.63 -27.60 4.78
C ALA A 105 -26.03 -28.34 3.57
N ASP A 106 -24.70 -28.31 3.46
CA ASP A 106 -23.96 -28.79 2.28
C ASP A 106 -24.25 -30.24 1.89
N ALA A 107 -24.34 -31.15 2.85
CA ALA A 107 -24.56 -32.57 2.56
C ALA A 107 -25.88 -32.80 1.80
N GLU A 108 -26.92 -32.05 2.17
CA GLU A 108 -28.22 -32.14 1.51
C GLU A 108 -28.20 -31.42 0.14
N ALA A 109 -27.51 -30.28 0.04
CA ALA A 109 -27.31 -29.59 -1.23
C ALA A 109 -26.60 -30.49 -2.27
N LEU A 110 -25.52 -31.18 -1.87
CA LEU A 110 -24.81 -32.14 -2.73
C LEU A 110 -25.73 -33.26 -3.20
N ARG A 111 -26.50 -33.86 -2.27
CA ARG A 111 -27.44 -34.95 -2.58
C ARG A 111 -28.48 -34.51 -3.61
N LEU A 112 -29.06 -33.31 -3.43
CA LEU A 112 -30.07 -32.76 -4.33
C LEU A 112 -29.49 -32.42 -5.71
N CYS A 113 -28.27 -31.88 -5.78
CA CYS A 113 -27.57 -31.65 -7.04
C CYS A 113 -27.30 -32.97 -7.80
N ASP A 114 -26.82 -34.01 -7.11
CA ASP A 114 -26.55 -35.31 -7.72
C ASP A 114 -27.84 -35.96 -8.26
N GLU A 115 -28.95 -35.82 -7.53
CA GLU A 115 -30.27 -36.27 -7.96
C GLU A 115 -30.75 -35.51 -9.22
N ALA A 116 -30.59 -34.19 -9.25
CA ALA A 116 -30.92 -33.36 -10.41
C ALA A 116 -30.09 -33.72 -11.65
N LEU A 117 -28.78 -33.94 -11.50
CA LEU A 117 -27.89 -34.35 -12.59
C LEU A 117 -28.24 -35.74 -13.12
N ALA A 118 -28.60 -36.68 -12.24
CA ALA A 118 -29.03 -38.02 -12.66
C ALA A 118 -30.29 -37.98 -13.54
N LEU A 119 -31.24 -37.08 -13.21
CA LEU A 119 -32.45 -36.88 -14.01
C LEU A 119 -32.14 -36.27 -15.39
N LEU A 120 -31.27 -35.25 -15.44
CA LEU A 120 -30.84 -34.63 -16.70
C LEU A 120 -30.11 -35.64 -17.61
N ALA A 121 -29.27 -36.50 -17.03
CA ALA A 121 -28.58 -37.55 -17.78
C ALA A 121 -29.56 -38.60 -18.36
N ALA A 122 -30.63 -38.93 -17.64
CA ALA A 122 -31.63 -39.90 -18.08
C ALA A 122 -32.49 -39.42 -19.25
N THR A 123 -32.67 -38.10 -19.42
CA THR A 123 -33.48 -37.54 -20.50
C THR A 123 -32.88 -37.70 -21.90
N GLY A 124 -31.55 -37.84 -22.03
CA GLY A 124 -30.87 -38.03 -23.32
C GLY A 124 -30.96 -36.85 -24.32
N ASP A 125 -31.71 -35.79 -24.00
CA ASP A 125 -31.92 -34.61 -24.83
C ASP A 125 -31.10 -33.41 -24.32
N SER A 126 -29.78 -33.54 -24.43
CA SER A 126 -28.82 -32.53 -23.95
C SER A 126 -28.69 -31.30 -24.87
N LYS A 127 -29.50 -31.20 -25.93
CA LYS A 127 -29.36 -30.14 -26.96
C LYS A 127 -30.37 -29.01 -26.85
N ALA A 128 -31.37 -29.12 -25.97
CA ALA A 128 -32.29 -28.01 -25.74
C ALA A 128 -31.60 -26.94 -24.90
N LYS A 129 -31.65 -25.68 -25.35
CA LYS A 129 -31.01 -24.53 -24.67
C LYS A 129 -31.42 -24.40 -23.19
N ALA A 130 -32.70 -24.60 -22.87
CA ALA A 130 -33.20 -24.59 -21.50
C ALA A 130 -32.55 -25.70 -20.63
N SER A 131 -32.26 -26.86 -21.21
CA SER A 131 -31.52 -27.93 -20.53
C SER A 131 -30.07 -27.53 -20.25
N GLU A 132 -29.42 -26.79 -21.15
CA GLU A 132 -28.04 -26.30 -20.96
C GLU A 132 -27.94 -25.26 -19.84
N GLU A 133 -28.86 -24.29 -19.79
CA GLU A 133 -28.91 -23.28 -18.73
C GLU A 133 -29.21 -23.90 -17.35
N MET A 134 -30.17 -24.83 -17.29
CA MET A 134 -30.47 -25.57 -16.07
C MET A 134 -29.27 -26.42 -15.61
N LEU A 135 -28.62 -27.12 -16.54
CA LEU A 135 -27.42 -27.92 -16.27
C LEU A 135 -26.31 -27.03 -15.67
N ALA A 136 -26.08 -25.85 -16.25
CA ALA A 136 -25.12 -24.87 -15.75
C ALA A 136 -25.41 -24.44 -14.30
N GLU A 137 -26.66 -24.13 -13.95
CA GLU A 137 -27.01 -23.72 -12.58
C GLU A 137 -26.92 -24.85 -11.56
N VAL A 138 -27.25 -26.10 -11.94
CA VAL A 138 -27.04 -27.27 -11.08
C VAL A 138 -25.55 -27.49 -10.82
N HIS A 139 -24.71 -27.48 -11.87
CA HIS A 139 -23.26 -27.63 -11.73
C HIS A 139 -22.64 -26.47 -10.93
N ARG A 140 -23.12 -25.23 -11.10
CA ARG A 140 -22.69 -24.08 -10.31
C ARG A 140 -22.94 -24.30 -8.82
N THR A 141 -24.18 -24.67 -8.46
CA THR A 141 -24.56 -24.94 -7.07
C THR A 141 -23.73 -26.08 -6.49
N LEU A 142 -23.56 -27.16 -7.25
CA LEU A 142 -22.73 -28.31 -6.89
C LEU A 142 -21.28 -27.90 -6.63
N ALA A 143 -20.64 -27.21 -7.58
CA ALA A 143 -19.25 -26.78 -7.49
C ALA A 143 -19.01 -25.91 -6.24
N LEU A 144 -19.85 -24.90 -6.00
CA LEU A 144 -19.73 -24.02 -4.83
C LEU A 144 -19.94 -24.77 -3.50
N THR A 145 -20.84 -25.75 -3.48
CA THR A 145 -21.07 -26.61 -2.32
C THR A 145 -19.86 -27.52 -2.07
N LEU A 146 -19.29 -28.12 -3.12
CA LEU A 146 -18.09 -28.94 -3.04
C LEU A 146 -16.88 -28.14 -2.55
N VAL A 147 -16.70 -26.89 -3.02
CA VAL A 147 -15.67 -25.95 -2.56
C VAL A 147 -15.78 -25.67 -1.06
N ARG A 148 -17.00 -25.60 -0.51
CA ARG A 148 -17.22 -25.29 0.91
C ARG A 148 -16.94 -26.48 1.83
N SER A 149 -17.46 -27.67 1.53
CA SER A 149 -17.30 -28.82 2.44
C SER A 149 -17.27 -30.22 1.78
N GLY A 150 -17.37 -30.31 0.46
CA GLY A 150 -17.29 -31.58 -0.28
C GLY A 150 -15.87 -32.02 -0.65
N ASP A 151 -15.78 -32.88 -1.67
CA ASP A 151 -14.51 -33.33 -2.26
C ASP A 151 -13.86 -32.20 -3.08
N PRO A 152 -12.68 -31.69 -2.69
CA PRO A 152 -12.03 -30.60 -3.40
C PRO A 152 -11.57 -30.99 -4.81
N GLN A 153 -11.25 -32.26 -5.09
CA GLN A 153 -10.87 -32.68 -6.43
C GLN A 153 -12.07 -32.59 -7.37
N ARG A 154 -13.21 -33.17 -6.95
CA ARG A 154 -14.46 -33.04 -7.69
C ARG A 154 -14.84 -31.57 -7.88
N ALA A 155 -14.63 -30.73 -6.87
CA ALA A 155 -14.88 -29.30 -6.98
C ALA A 155 -14.12 -28.65 -8.14
N VAL A 156 -12.82 -28.96 -8.31
CA VAL A 156 -12.00 -28.45 -9.42
C VAL A 156 -12.54 -28.93 -10.76
N GLU A 157 -12.90 -30.21 -10.88
CA GLU A 157 -13.47 -30.78 -12.11
C GLU A 157 -14.77 -30.07 -12.53
N GLU A 158 -15.67 -29.82 -11.58
CA GLU A 158 -16.92 -29.10 -11.83
C GLU A 158 -16.67 -27.62 -12.21
N LEU A 159 -15.67 -26.98 -11.59
CA LEU A 159 -15.30 -25.59 -11.91
C LEU A 159 -14.67 -25.44 -13.29
N ASP A 160 -13.79 -26.38 -13.68
CA ASP A 160 -13.18 -26.39 -15.01
C ASP A 160 -14.24 -26.63 -16.11
N LEU A 161 -15.28 -27.44 -15.82
CA LEU A 161 -16.43 -27.62 -16.70
C LEU A 161 -17.21 -26.30 -16.88
N LEU A 162 -17.53 -25.61 -15.79
CA LEU A 162 -18.23 -24.32 -15.81
C LEU A 162 -17.43 -23.22 -16.52
N GLU A 163 -16.11 -23.19 -16.34
CA GLU A 163 -15.23 -22.27 -17.06
C GLU A 163 -15.30 -22.50 -18.58
N GLY A 164 -15.35 -23.76 -19.02
CA GLY A 164 -15.54 -24.12 -20.42
C GLY A 164 -16.88 -23.65 -21.02
N TRP A 165 -17.92 -23.49 -20.19
CA TRP A 165 -19.23 -22.97 -20.60
C TRP A 165 -19.31 -21.45 -20.59
N GLY A 166 -18.46 -20.77 -19.81
CA GLY A 166 -18.52 -19.32 -19.63
C GLY A 166 -19.81 -18.84 -18.97
N SER A 167 -20.49 -19.70 -18.20
CA SER A 167 -21.80 -19.44 -17.58
C SER A 167 -21.71 -18.74 -16.22
N VAL A 168 -20.53 -18.65 -15.63
CA VAL A 168 -20.32 -18.05 -14.31
C VAL A 168 -19.32 -16.90 -14.41
N GLU A 169 -19.55 -15.86 -13.61
CA GLU A 169 -18.63 -14.73 -13.52
C GLU A 169 -17.21 -15.19 -13.21
N ARG A 170 -16.25 -14.71 -14.02
CA ARG A 170 -14.85 -15.11 -13.95
C ARG A 170 -14.25 -14.93 -12.56
N GLU A 171 -14.62 -13.86 -11.85
CA GLU A 171 -14.20 -13.57 -10.48
C GLU A 171 -14.62 -14.69 -9.51
N THR A 172 -15.90 -15.07 -9.54
CA THR A 172 -16.46 -16.14 -8.69
C THR A 172 -15.79 -17.48 -8.98
N LEU A 173 -15.62 -17.84 -10.26
CA LEU A 173 -14.96 -19.09 -10.65
C LEU A 173 -13.51 -19.15 -10.15
N ARG A 174 -12.75 -18.06 -10.33
CA ARG A 174 -11.33 -18.02 -9.93
C ARG A 174 -11.16 -18.12 -8.43
N GLY A 175 -12.00 -17.45 -7.65
CA GLY A 175 -12.00 -17.57 -6.19
C GLY A 175 -12.37 -18.95 -5.69
N ALA A 176 -13.45 -19.53 -6.23
CA ALA A 176 -13.86 -20.89 -5.91
C ALA A 176 -12.77 -21.92 -6.22
N ARG A 177 -12.11 -21.78 -7.37
CA ARG A 177 -11.01 -22.66 -7.80
C ARG A 177 -9.79 -22.53 -6.88
N ALA A 178 -9.43 -21.31 -6.47
CA ALA A 178 -8.33 -21.07 -5.54
C ALA A 178 -8.58 -21.78 -4.19
N VAL A 179 -9.79 -21.68 -3.64
CA VAL A 179 -10.17 -22.34 -2.39
C VAL A 179 -10.19 -23.87 -2.54
N ALA A 180 -10.69 -24.40 -3.65
CA ALA A 180 -10.69 -25.85 -3.90
C ALA A 180 -9.27 -26.43 -3.94
N LEU A 181 -8.36 -25.79 -4.67
CA LEU A 181 -6.94 -26.19 -4.78
C LEU A 181 -6.23 -26.14 -3.42
N ASP A 182 -6.52 -25.12 -2.62
CA ASP A 182 -5.98 -24.98 -1.26
C ASP A 182 -6.45 -26.14 -0.35
N ARG A 183 -7.75 -26.47 -0.40
CA ARG A 183 -8.32 -27.63 0.33
C ARG A 183 -7.79 -28.97 -0.16
N GLN A 184 -7.43 -29.08 -1.45
CA GLN A 184 -6.78 -30.26 -2.01
C GLN A 184 -5.35 -30.44 -1.50
N GLY A 185 -4.73 -29.39 -0.94
CA GLY A 185 -3.36 -29.40 -0.46
C GLY A 185 -2.31 -29.14 -1.54
N ASP A 186 -2.72 -28.77 -2.75
CA ASP A 186 -1.80 -28.33 -3.80
C ASP A 186 -1.43 -26.86 -3.60
N GLN A 187 -0.44 -26.62 -2.74
CA GLN A 187 -0.02 -25.27 -2.36
C GLN A 187 0.45 -24.42 -3.55
N SER A 188 1.09 -25.05 -4.53
CA SER A 188 1.63 -24.36 -5.72
C SER A 188 0.49 -23.89 -6.63
N ALA A 189 -0.43 -24.80 -6.96
CA ALA A 189 -1.60 -24.45 -7.77
C ALA A 189 -2.53 -23.46 -7.03
N ALA A 190 -2.72 -23.63 -5.72
CA ALA A 190 -3.50 -22.71 -4.89
C ALA A 190 -2.89 -21.30 -4.89
N LEU A 191 -1.57 -21.16 -4.69
CA LEU A 191 -0.91 -19.86 -4.72
C LEU A 191 -1.12 -19.17 -6.07
N ALA A 192 -0.89 -19.89 -7.18
CA ALA A 192 -1.10 -19.37 -8.52
C ALA A 192 -2.56 -18.94 -8.76
N ALA A 193 -3.53 -19.70 -8.25
CA ALA A 193 -4.94 -19.37 -8.36
C ALA A 193 -5.34 -18.16 -7.51
N PHE A 194 -4.82 -18.02 -6.29
CA PHE A 194 -5.11 -16.85 -5.44
C PHE A 194 -4.52 -15.55 -6.00
N VAL A 195 -3.29 -15.54 -6.52
CA VAL A 195 -2.73 -14.32 -7.15
C VAL A 195 -3.52 -13.94 -8.40
N ALA A 196 -3.97 -14.93 -9.18
CA ALA A 196 -4.79 -14.71 -10.37
C ALA A 196 -6.19 -14.19 -10.04
N TRP A 197 -6.78 -14.67 -8.94
CA TRP A 197 -8.04 -14.16 -8.44
C TRP A 197 -7.89 -12.74 -7.91
N ARG A 198 -6.83 -12.47 -7.14
CA ARG A 198 -6.56 -11.15 -6.56
C ARG A 198 -6.45 -10.03 -7.61
N GLU A 199 -5.88 -10.34 -8.77
CA GLU A 199 -5.77 -9.40 -9.90
C GLU A 199 -7.15 -8.95 -10.46
N LEU A 200 -8.21 -9.73 -10.24
CA LEU A 200 -9.58 -9.39 -10.67
C LEU A 200 -10.35 -8.55 -9.63
N LEU A 201 -9.85 -8.47 -8.39
CA LEU A 201 -10.59 -7.91 -7.27
C LEU A 201 -10.30 -6.42 -7.07
N THR A 202 -11.31 -5.70 -6.62
CA THR A 202 -11.14 -4.32 -6.13
C THR A 202 -10.40 -4.32 -4.79
N ASP A 203 -9.49 -3.36 -4.59
CA ASP A 203 -8.55 -3.34 -3.45
C ASP A 203 -9.23 -3.36 -2.07
N ASP A 204 -10.42 -2.74 -1.96
CA ASP A 204 -11.16 -2.63 -0.70
C ASP A 204 -12.19 -3.76 -0.48
N SER A 205 -12.22 -4.77 -1.37
CA SER A 205 -13.15 -5.90 -1.22
C SER A 205 -12.69 -6.86 -0.11
N PRO A 206 -13.62 -7.46 0.66
CA PRO A 206 -13.28 -8.51 1.62
C PRO A 206 -12.54 -9.69 0.99
N ASP A 207 -12.89 -10.02 -0.25
CA ASP A 207 -12.27 -11.09 -1.03
C ASP A 207 -10.81 -10.78 -1.38
N ALA A 208 -10.47 -9.51 -1.66
CA ALA A 208 -9.09 -9.08 -1.88
C ALA A 208 -8.24 -9.31 -0.63
N GLY A 209 -8.75 -8.92 0.55
CA GLY A 209 -8.08 -9.18 1.83
C GLY A 209 -7.89 -10.68 2.10
N TYR A 210 -8.92 -11.48 1.85
CA TYR A 210 -8.83 -12.93 2.00
C TYR A 210 -7.79 -13.56 1.05
N ALA A 211 -7.78 -13.17 -0.23
CA ALA A 211 -6.79 -13.65 -1.20
C ALA A 211 -5.36 -13.27 -0.77
N GLU A 212 -5.12 -12.02 -0.35
CA GLU A 212 -3.82 -11.56 0.14
C GLU A 212 -3.31 -12.35 1.36
N ASP A 213 -4.19 -12.66 2.31
CA ASP A 213 -3.85 -13.47 3.48
C ASP A 213 -3.49 -14.92 3.09
N ARG A 214 -4.23 -15.53 2.15
CA ARG A 214 -3.92 -16.87 1.65
C ARG A 214 -2.62 -16.90 0.85
N ILE A 215 -2.37 -15.89 0.00
CA ILE A 215 -1.09 -15.73 -0.71
C ILE A 215 0.07 -15.73 0.29
N ARG A 216 0.00 -14.89 1.33
CA ARG A 216 1.03 -14.81 2.37
C ARG A 216 1.25 -16.14 3.08
N ALA A 217 0.19 -16.85 3.41
CA ALA A 217 0.28 -18.15 4.07
C ALA A 217 0.95 -19.20 3.18
N LEU A 218 0.54 -19.30 1.91
CA LEU A 218 1.00 -20.33 0.97
C LEU A 218 2.46 -20.14 0.56
N VAL A 219 2.91 -18.90 0.39
CA VAL A 219 4.32 -18.57 0.06
C VAL A 219 5.29 -19.19 1.07
N THR A 220 4.94 -19.25 2.36
CA THR A 220 5.84 -19.79 3.40
C THR A 220 6.17 -21.27 3.25
N GLY A 221 5.35 -22.03 2.50
CA GLY A 221 5.54 -23.46 2.26
C GLY A 221 6.30 -23.81 0.98
N LEU A 222 6.57 -22.82 0.12
CA LEU A 222 7.14 -23.04 -1.21
C LEU A 222 8.59 -22.54 -1.29
N ASP A 223 9.41 -23.25 -2.07
CA ASP A 223 10.76 -22.81 -2.36
C ASP A 223 10.78 -21.72 -3.46
N ARG A 224 11.90 -20.98 -3.51
CA ARG A 224 12.08 -19.88 -4.45
C ARG A 224 11.97 -20.30 -5.92
N ALA A 225 12.51 -21.46 -6.31
CA ALA A 225 12.51 -21.90 -7.70
C ALA A 225 11.09 -22.24 -8.16
N THR A 226 10.28 -22.83 -7.27
CA THR A 226 8.85 -23.06 -7.51
C THR A 226 8.12 -21.73 -7.72
N ILE A 227 8.33 -20.72 -6.87
CA ILE A 227 7.69 -19.40 -7.03
C ILE A 227 8.14 -18.70 -8.32
N GLU A 228 9.43 -18.78 -8.68
CA GLU A 228 9.93 -18.23 -9.94
C GLU A 228 9.27 -18.89 -11.15
N GLU A 229 9.03 -20.20 -11.10
CA GLU A 229 8.32 -20.92 -12.16
C GLU A 229 6.83 -20.55 -12.23
N LEU A 230 6.16 -20.39 -11.09
CA LEU A 230 4.80 -19.86 -11.04
C LEU A 230 4.72 -18.45 -11.65
N ALA A 231 5.69 -17.59 -11.35
CA ALA A 231 5.72 -16.22 -11.87
C ALA A 231 5.88 -16.16 -13.39
N LYS A 232 6.58 -17.13 -14.01
CA LYS A 232 6.68 -17.23 -15.48
C LYS A 232 5.37 -17.65 -16.13
N ASN A 233 4.60 -18.48 -15.43
CA ASN A 233 3.34 -19.07 -15.92
C ASN A 233 2.09 -18.34 -15.38
N ALA A 234 2.27 -17.19 -14.74
CA ALA A 234 1.18 -16.41 -14.17
C ALA A 234 0.24 -15.90 -15.28
N PRO A 235 -1.08 -15.86 -15.04
CA PRO A 235 -2.07 -15.49 -16.06
C PRO A 235 -2.10 -14.00 -16.40
N GLY A 236 -1.46 -13.15 -15.60
CA GLY A 236 -1.43 -11.70 -15.75
C GLY A 236 -0.13 -11.09 -15.20
N PRO A 237 0.20 -9.85 -15.63
CA PRO A 237 1.44 -9.18 -15.22
C PRO A 237 1.47 -8.87 -13.73
N ASP A 238 0.35 -8.48 -13.12
CA ASP A 238 0.29 -8.12 -11.70
C ASP A 238 0.40 -9.37 -10.81
N ALA A 239 -0.24 -10.48 -11.21
CA ALA A 239 -0.03 -11.77 -10.55
C ALA A 239 1.44 -12.22 -10.63
N ALA A 240 2.09 -12.06 -11.79
CA ALA A 240 3.51 -12.38 -11.96
C ALA A 240 4.40 -11.53 -11.03
N ASP A 241 4.12 -10.22 -10.96
CA ASP A 241 4.87 -9.28 -10.13
C ASP A 241 4.62 -9.50 -8.65
N CYS A 242 3.41 -9.89 -8.23
CA CYS A 242 3.14 -10.30 -6.85
C CYS A 242 3.98 -11.53 -6.49
N LEU A 243 4.01 -12.57 -7.33
CA LEU A 243 4.84 -13.75 -7.10
C LEU A 243 6.33 -13.40 -7.00
N ARG A 244 6.84 -12.54 -7.88
CA ARG A 244 8.22 -12.01 -7.81
C ARG A 244 8.45 -11.21 -6.52
N ALA A 245 7.50 -10.38 -6.12
CA ALA A 245 7.55 -9.61 -4.89
C ALA A 245 7.68 -10.51 -3.66
N THR A 246 6.99 -11.65 -3.62
CA THR A 246 7.07 -12.61 -2.50
C THR A 246 8.47 -13.18 -2.26
N ILE A 247 9.32 -13.20 -3.29
CA ILE A 247 10.73 -13.63 -3.21
C ILE A 247 11.73 -12.46 -3.22
N GLY A 248 11.24 -11.25 -2.96
CA GLY A 248 12.04 -10.04 -2.78
C GLY A 248 12.50 -9.37 -4.09
N ILE A 249 11.90 -9.71 -5.23
CA ILE A 249 12.12 -9.02 -6.49
C ILE A 249 11.17 -7.82 -6.56
N ALA A 250 11.67 -6.65 -6.93
CA ALA A 250 10.83 -5.45 -7.05
C ALA A 250 9.73 -5.67 -8.11
N PRO A 251 8.44 -5.40 -7.81
CA PRO A 251 7.42 -5.18 -8.84
C PRO A 251 7.78 -4.01 -9.75
N GLY A 252 7.20 -3.97 -10.94
CA GLY A 252 7.39 -2.86 -11.87
C GLY A 252 6.78 -1.54 -11.36
N ASP A 253 7.26 -0.42 -11.87
CA ASP A 253 6.81 0.93 -11.45
C ASP A 253 5.31 1.19 -11.71
N GLN A 254 4.68 0.39 -12.56
CA GLN A 254 3.25 0.48 -12.90
C GLN A 254 2.37 -0.51 -12.12
N SER A 255 2.96 -1.35 -11.26
CA SER A 255 2.18 -2.34 -10.52
C SER A 255 1.23 -1.67 -9.52
N PRO A 256 0.01 -2.20 -9.35
CA PRO A 256 -0.94 -1.67 -8.38
C PRO A 256 -0.45 -1.89 -6.93
N THR A 257 -0.98 -1.09 -6.00
CA THR A 257 -0.51 -1.05 -4.60
C THR A 257 -0.53 -2.41 -3.91
N TRP A 258 -1.48 -3.29 -4.25
CA TRP A 258 -1.61 -4.62 -3.67
C TRP A 258 -0.43 -5.54 -4.01
N VAL A 259 0.19 -5.37 -5.17
CA VAL A 259 1.37 -6.15 -5.57
C VAL A 259 2.54 -5.86 -4.62
N SER A 260 2.71 -4.60 -4.20
CA SER A 260 3.70 -4.21 -3.20
C SER A 260 3.44 -4.85 -1.84
N LYS A 261 2.18 -5.17 -1.50
CA LYS A 261 1.82 -5.89 -0.26
C LYS A 261 2.22 -7.37 -0.29
N CYS A 262 2.51 -7.95 -1.47
CA CYS A 262 2.99 -9.32 -1.60
C CYS A 262 4.45 -9.49 -1.15
N ARG A 263 5.20 -8.40 -0.96
CA ARG A 263 6.58 -8.48 -0.47
C ARG A 263 6.65 -9.11 0.93
N PRO A 264 7.63 -9.98 1.19
CA PRO A 264 7.80 -10.54 2.52
C PRO A 264 8.14 -9.41 3.49
N LEU A 265 7.42 -9.36 4.61
CA LEU A 265 7.74 -8.45 5.70
C LEU A 265 9.01 -8.96 6.39
N PRO A 266 9.91 -8.08 6.86
CA PRO A 266 10.94 -8.51 7.78
C PRO A 266 10.27 -9.02 9.05
N ALA A 267 10.70 -10.16 9.59
CA ALA A 267 10.16 -10.63 10.87
C ALA A 267 10.61 -9.72 12.02
N ARG A 268 11.77 -9.07 11.86
CA ARG A 268 12.43 -8.25 12.88
C ARG A 268 13.12 -7.02 12.31
N ILE A 269 12.72 -5.84 12.77
CA ILE A 269 13.36 -4.56 12.45
C ILE A 269 14.16 -4.07 13.65
N GLY A 270 15.44 -3.74 13.42
CA GLY A 270 16.27 -3.03 14.38
C GLY A 270 16.15 -1.53 14.19
N ILE A 271 16.01 -0.77 15.27
CA ILE A 271 16.06 0.70 15.27
C ILE A 271 17.27 1.11 16.09
N LEU A 272 18.18 1.83 15.43
CA LEU A 272 19.46 2.23 15.99
C LEU A 272 19.54 3.76 16.04
N LEU A 273 19.45 4.34 17.24
CA LEU A 273 19.44 5.79 17.46
C LEU A 273 20.50 6.20 18.49
N PRO A 274 21.17 7.36 18.34
CA PRO A 274 22.19 7.80 19.30
C PRO A 274 21.52 8.51 20.50
N ARG A 275 20.93 7.73 21.40
CA ARG A 275 20.19 8.20 22.60
C ARG A 275 21.11 8.70 23.72
N SER A 276 22.42 8.48 23.62
CA SER A 276 23.42 9.01 24.56
C SER A 276 24.51 9.84 23.89
N GLY A 277 25.16 10.70 24.68
CA GLY A 277 26.25 11.57 24.24
C GLY A 277 25.78 12.79 23.44
N LYS A 278 26.66 13.33 22.59
CA LYS A 278 26.47 14.64 21.93
C LYS A 278 25.31 14.70 20.92
N LEU A 279 24.79 13.54 20.49
CA LEU A 279 23.71 13.43 19.50
C LEU A 279 22.35 13.09 20.14
N ALA A 280 22.28 12.94 21.47
CA ALA A 280 21.07 12.52 22.17
C ALA A 280 19.86 13.42 21.90
N ALA A 281 20.07 14.74 21.89
CA ALA A 281 18.99 15.71 21.65
C ALA A 281 18.38 15.57 20.24
N LEU A 282 19.18 15.22 19.23
CA LEU A 282 18.68 14.94 17.87
C LEU A 282 17.84 13.65 17.84
N ALA A 283 18.25 12.66 18.65
CA ALA A 283 17.56 11.37 18.73
C ALA A 283 16.23 11.41 19.50
N ASP A 284 15.90 12.48 20.23
CA ASP A 284 14.61 12.63 20.92
C ASP A 284 13.44 12.76 19.93
N ALA A 285 13.52 13.69 18.98
CA ALA A 285 12.51 13.86 17.95
C ALA A 285 12.38 12.61 17.06
N GLN A 286 13.51 11.98 16.71
CA GLN A 286 13.52 10.77 15.90
C GLN A 286 12.98 9.55 16.64
N PHE A 287 13.22 9.44 17.95
CA PHE A 287 12.64 8.38 18.76
C PHE A 287 11.12 8.53 18.88
N ALA A 288 10.64 9.76 19.11
CA ALA A 288 9.21 10.07 19.10
C ALA A 288 8.56 9.68 17.76
N ALA A 289 9.19 10.04 16.64
CA ALA A 289 8.71 9.68 15.30
C ALA A 289 8.69 8.17 15.10
N ALA A 290 9.75 7.47 15.51
CA ALA A 290 9.82 6.03 15.40
C ALA A 290 8.73 5.32 16.22
N VAL A 291 8.43 5.80 17.44
CA VAL A 291 7.37 5.21 18.28
C VAL A 291 5.99 5.42 17.65
N ALA A 292 5.70 6.61 17.11
CA ALA A 292 4.46 6.89 16.39
C ALA A 292 4.32 5.97 15.15
N ALA A 293 5.37 5.90 14.33
CA ALA A 293 5.41 5.07 13.13
C ALA A 293 5.19 3.58 13.43
N VAL A 294 5.91 3.03 14.42
CA VAL A 294 5.76 1.63 14.88
C VAL A 294 4.33 1.34 15.34
N THR A 295 3.66 2.32 15.96
CA THR A 295 2.29 2.16 16.43
C THR A 295 1.30 2.05 15.27
N VAL A 296 1.46 2.88 14.24
CA VAL A 296 0.62 2.86 13.03
C VAL A 296 0.89 1.58 12.24
N LEU A 297 2.12 1.36 11.81
CA LEU A 297 2.52 0.21 10.98
C LEU A 297 2.26 -1.13 11.67
N GLY A 298 2.49 -1.19 12.99
CA GLY A 298 2.25 -2.40 13.78
C GLY A 298 0.78 -2.73 13.99
N SER A 299 -0.13 -1.75 13.86
CA SER A 299 -1.57 -1.99 13.91
C SER A 299 -2.09 -2.63 12.63
N GLU A 300 -1.47 -2.34 11.50
CA GLU A 300 -1.79 -2.94 10.20
C GLU A 300 -1.15 -4.32 10.04
N ARG A 301 0.15 -4.43 10.33
CA ARG A 301 0.94 -5.65 10.10
C ARG A 301 1.97 -5.82 11.21
N PRO A 302 1.81 -6.79 12.14
CA PRO A 302 2.70 -6.92 13.28
C PRO A 302 4.11 -7.37 12.86
N VAL A 303 5.12 -6.54 13.14
CA VAL A 303 6.55 -6.84 13.00
C VAL A 303 7.22 -6.65 14.36
N SER A 304 8.19 -7.49 14.70
CA SER A 304 8.95 -7.35 15.95
C SER A 304 9.98 -6.23 15.82
N VAL A 305 9.93 -5.23 16.69
CA VAL A 305 10.85 -4.09 16.68
C VAL A 305 11.83 -4.18 17.85
N MET A 306 13.12 -3.96 17.56
CA MET A 306 14.19 -3.98 18.54
C MET A 306 14.89 -2.62 18.58
N TRP A 307 15.08 -2.08 19.78
CA TRP A 307 15.65 -0.75 19.97
C TRP A 307 17.04 -0.84 20.58
N ARG A 308 18.01 -0.13 20.01
CA ARG A 308 19.35 0.01 20.59
C ARG A 308 19.82 1.46 20.53
N ASP A 309 20.51 1.86 21.61
CA ASP A 309 21.29 3.10 21.63
C ASP A 309 22.62 2.86 20.91
N SER A 310 22.92 3.64 19.86
CA SER A 310 24.22 3.59 19.19
C SER A 310 25.33 4.31 19.97
N GLY A 311 24.95 5.15 20.93
CA GLY A 311 25.84 6.10 21.59
C GLY A 311 26.43 7.12 20.63
N SER A 312 27.49 7.81 21.07
CA SER A 312 28.12 8.90 20.32
C SER A 312 29.49 8.56 19.74
N THR A 313 29.85 7.27 19.66
CA THR A 313 31.17 6.83 19.15
C THR A 313 31.00 5.73 18.10
N ALA A 314 31.99 5.59 17.21
CA ALA A 314 32.04 4.49 16.27
C ALA A 314 32.04 3.11 16.96
N ALA A 315 32.75 2.98 18.09
CA ALA A 315 32.85 1.73 18.85
C ALA A 315 31.50 1.33 19.47
N SER A 316 30.80 2.26 20.13
CA SER A 316 29.47 2.00 20.69
C SER A 316 28.46 1.68 19.60
N THR A 317 28.52 2.38 18.46
CA THR A 317 27.63 2.14 17.32
C THR A 317 27.85 0.75 16.73
N LYS A 318 29.12 0.35 16.56
CA LYS A 318 29.50 -0.98 16.09
C LYS A 318 28.92 -2.06 16.99
N ALA A 319 29.11 -1.93 18.30
CA ALA A 319 28.60 -2.90 19.29
C ALA A 319 27.07 -3.01 19.28
N ALA A 320 26.37 -1.87 19.21
CA ALA A 320 24.91 -1.84 19.15
C ALA A 320 24.37 -2.49 17.86
N ALA A 321 25.00 -2.21 16.71
CA ALA A 321 24.64 -2.86 15.43
C ALA A 321 24.90 -4.38 15.48
N THR A 322 26.05 -4.82 16.01
CA THR A 322 26.33 -6.25 16.21
C THR A 322 25.26 -6.93 17.07
N GLN A 323 24.81 -6.26 18.14
CA GLN A 323 23.78 -6.82 19.00
C GLN A 323 22.42 -6.94 18.28
N LEU A 324 22.00 -5.93 17.50
CA LEU A 324 20.77 -6.02 16.71
C LEU A 324 20.78 -7.23 15.77
N LEU A 325 21.90 -7.48 15.09
CA LEU A 325 22.05 -8.65 14.22
C LEU A 325 22.00 -9.95 15.00
N ALA A 326 22.65 -10.01 16.17
CA ALA A 326 22.60 -11.19 17.04
C ALA A 326 21.18 -11.48 17.56
N ASP A 327 20.38 -10.43 17.78
CA ASP A 327 18.97 -10.54 18.17
C ASP A 327 18.05 -10.88 16.96
N GLY A 328 18.61 -10.94 15.75
CA GLY A 328 17.95 -11.36 14.52
C GLY A 328 17.35 -10.23 13.70
N ALA A 329 17.86 -9.00 13.78
CA ALA A 329 17.43 -7.89 12.91
C ALA A 329 17.70 -8.23 11.45
N GLU A 330 16.66 -8.18 10.62
CA GLU A 330 16.78 -8.38 9.17
C GLU A 330 17.11 -7.08 8.45
N VAL A 331 16.53 -5.98 8.93
CA VAL A 331 16.77 -4.60 8.49
C VAL A 331 17.00 -3.73 9.72
N ILE A 332 17.96 -2.81 9.63
CA ILE A 332 18.26 -1.82 10.66
C ILE A 332 17.96 -0.42 10.11
N VAL A 333 17.06 0.31 10.78
CA VAL A 333 16.79 1.72 10.50
C VAL A 333 17.72 2.59 11.36
N GLY A 334 18.48 3.47 10.70
CA GLY A 334 19.57 4.24 11.31
C GLY A 334 20.96 3.61 11.09
N PRO A 335 22.03 4.07 11.76
CA PRO A 335 22.09 5.15 12.75
C PRO A 335 22.13 6.54 12.12
N VAL A 336 22.18 7.56 12.97
CA VAL A 336 22.31 8.96 12.55
C VAL A 336 23.75 9.45 12.68
N GLY A 337 24.19 10.18 11.66
CA GLY A 337 25.55 10.73 11.53
C GLY A 337 26.47 9.83 10.71
N ALA A 338 27.20 10.44 9.77
CA ALA A 338 27.98 9.69 8.77
C ALA A 338 29.07 8.78 9.37
N ASP A 339 29.70 9.17 10.48
CA ASP A 339 30.70 8.35 11.17
C ASP A 339 30.07 7.11 11.82
N ASN A 340 28.88 7.27 12.41
CA ASN A 340 28.12 6.17 13.00
C ASN A 340 27.63 5.21 11.92
N VAL A 341 27.12 5.72 10.79
CA VAL A 341 26.71 4.90 9.66
C VAL A 341 27.88 4.07 9.14
N ARG A 342 29.04 4.70 8.92
CA ARG A 342 30.28 3.99 8.52
C ARG A 342 30.66 2.88 9.50
N ALA A 343 30.54 3.14 10.80
CA ALA A 343 30.85 2.16 11.83
C ALA A 343 29.86 0.98 11.82
N ALA A 344 28.56 1.24 11.69
CA ALA A 344 27.52 0.22 11.66
C ALA A 344 27.60 -0.66 10.40
N VAL A 345 27.74 -0.03 9.22
CA VAL A 345 27.88 -0.71 7.92
C VAL A 345 29.07 -1.67 7.89
N SER A 346 30.17 -1.34 8.58
CA SER A 346 31.35 -2.22 8.68
C SER A 346 31.10 -3.57 9.38
N VAL A 347 29.96 -3.72 10.06
CA VAL A 347 29.56 -4.96 10.76
C VAL A 347 28.66 -5.82 9.88
N ALA A 348 27.64 -5.22 9.25
CA ALA A 348 26.52 -5.95 8.66
C ALA A 348 26.50 -5.93 7.13
N GLY A 349 27.34 -5.11 6.50
CA GLY A 349 27.16 -4.72 5.10
C GLY A 349 26.07 -3.66 4.93
N HIS A 350 26.11 -2.93 3.81
CA HIS A 350 25.20 -1.79 3.58
C HIS A 350 23.75 -2.20 3.30
N GLU A 351 23.52 -3.39 2.74
CA GLU A 351 22.18 -3.91 2.42
C GLU A 351 21.26 -4.10 3.63
N ARG A 352 21.84 -4.13 4.84
CA ARG A 352 21.10 -4.27 6.10
C ARG A 352 20.64 -2.94 6.68
N PHE A 353 21.03 -1.81 6.11
CA PHE A 353 20.79 -0.49 6.68
C PHE A 353 19.90 0.36 5.78
N LEU A 354 18.94 1.03 6.41
CA LEU A 354 18.11 2.05 5.80
C LEU A 354 18.18 3.32 6.63
N LEU A 355 18.58 4.42 6.01
CA LEU A 355 18.88 5.67 6.70
C LEU A 355 17.70 6.65 6.58
N PRO A 356 17.21 7.23 7.68
CA PRO A 356 16.27 8.36 7.64
C PRO A 356 17.03 9.64 7.27
N GLY A 357 17.47 9.74 6.02
CA GLY A 357 18.34 10.79 5.48
C GLY A 357 18.95 10.41 4.12
N GLU A 358 19.97 11.14 3.67
CA GLU A 358 20.70 10.81 2.43
C GLU A 358 21.49 9.50 2.56
N SER A 359 21.77 8.84 1.43
CA SER A 359 22.63 7.66 1.37
C SER A 359 24.05 7.98 1.85
N VAL A 360 24.61 7.11 2.71
CA VAL A 360 25.98 7.24 3.24
C VAL A 360 26.67 5.87 3.21
N SER A 361 27.89 5.82 2.66
CA SER A 361 28.70 4.59 2.62
C SER A 361 27.99 3.40 1.99
N SER A 362 27.33 3.65 0.87
CA SER A 362 26.48 2.70 0.13
C SER A 362 25.24 2.20 0.88
N ALA A 363 25.08 2.53 2.17
CA ALA A 363 23.81 2.33 2.85
C ALA A 363 22.79 3.30 2.30
N ARG A 364 21.61 2.76 2.00
CA ARG A 364 20.54 3.48 1.31
C ARG A 364 19.91 4.49 2.25
N GLY A 365 19.76 5.71 1.75
CA GLY A 365 18.94 6.74 2.37
C GLY A 365 17.56 6.80 1.73
N ILE A 366 16.56 7.24 2.50
CA ILE A 366 15.22 7.57 2.01
C ILE A 366 15.16 8.99 1.45
N ALA A 367 16.00 9.91 1.94
CA ALA A 367 15.98 11.28 1.47
C ALA A 367 16.69 11.41 0.12
N PRO A 368 16.12 12.17 -0.84
CA PRO A 368 16.84 12.53 -2.05
C PRO A 368 18.06 13.38 -1.71
N SER A 369 19.12 13.22 -2.49
CA SER A 369 20.37 13.94 -2.22
C SER A 369 20.20 15.45 -2.39
N LEU A 370 21.04 16.22 -1.67
CA LEU A 370 21.22 17.65 -1.92
C LEU A 370 21.37 17.96 -3.42
N GLU A 371 22.18 17.19 -4.12
CA GLU A 371 22.44 17.40 -5.55
C GLU A 371 21.20 17.14 -6.40
N GLN A 372 20.44 16.07 -6.15
CA GLN A 372 19.18 15.78 -6.85
C GLN A 372 18.16 16.90 -6.62
N ARG A 373 17.94 17.29 -5.36
CA ARG A 373 16.98 18.34 -5.00
C ARG A 373 17.35 19.70 -5.61
N ALA A 374 18.64 20.08 -5.56
CA ALA A 374 19.11 21.34 -6.15
C ALA A 374 18.90 21.37 -7.67
N ARG A 375 19.19 20.27 -8.38
CA ARG A 375 18.98 20.16 -9.83
C ARG A 375 17.49 20.27 -10.18
N THR A 376 16.63 19.54 -9.46
CA THR A 376 15.17 19.59 -9.69
C THR A 376 14.62 21.00 -9.48
N LEU A 377 15.03 21.69 -8.41
CA LEU A 377 14.61 23.07 -8.17
C LEU A 377 15.07 24.02 -9.27
N VAL A 378 16.33 23.93 -9.71
CA VAL A 378 16.85 24.81 -10.76
C VAL A 378 16.20 24.53 -12.10
N ALA A 379 16.00 23.26 -12.46
CA ALA A 379 15.29 22.88 -13.69
C ALA A 379 13.86 23.43 -13.67
N HIS A 380 13.12 23.17 -12.60
CA HIS A 380 11.75 23.67 -12.45
C HIS A 380 11.71 25.20 -12.49
N ALA A 381 12.64 25.89 -11.82
CA ALA A 381 12.75 27.35 -11.85
C ALA A 381 13.05 27.90 -13.25
N ALA A 382 13.93 27.24 -14.00
CA ALA A 382 14.30 27.65 -15.36
C ALA A 382 13.15 27.49 -16.34
N ASP A 383 12.40 26.39 -16.23
CA ASP A 383 11.30 26.05 -17.15
C ASP A 383 10.05 26.90 -16.92
N HIS A 384 9.83 27.35 -15.68
CA HIS A 384 8.73 28.25 -15.32
C HIS A 384 9.13 29.74 -15.35
N ALA A 385 10.39 30.05 -15.68
CA ALA A 385 10.84 31.44 -15.78
C ALA A 385 10.20 32.13 -17.01
N PRO A 386 9.80 33.41 -16.88
CA PRO A 386 9.33 34.19 -18.01
C PRO A 386 10.35 34.20 -19.17
N ALA A 387 9.87 34.34 -20.41
CA ALA A 387 10.74 34.42 -21.58
C ALA A 387 11.79 35.54 -21.48
N ALA A 388 11.45 36.64 -20.80
CA ALA A 388 12.35 37.78 -20.56
C ALA A 388 13.50 37.47 -19.57
N ALA A 389 13.37 36.45 -18.72
CA ALA A 389 14.42 36.02 -17.84
C ALA A 389 15.48 35.24 -18.62
N THR A 390 16.74 35.70 -18.57
CA THR A 390 17.87 35.05 -19.24
C THR A 390 18.71 34.18 -18.30
N SER A 391 18.48 34.31 -16.99
CA SER A 391 19.23 33.59 -15.97
C SER A 391 18.38 33.25 -14.74
N VAL A 392 18.73 32.14 -14.09
CA VAL A 392 18.32 31.79 -12.73
C VAL A 392 19.37 32.29 -11.75
N LEU A 393 18.95 32.99 -10.70
CA LEU A 393 19.83 33.48 -9.64
C LEU A 393 19.93 32.41 -8.55
N VAL A 394 21.11 31.86 -8.32
CA VAL A 394 21.32 30.78 -7.35
C VAL A 394 22.09 31.32 -6.14
N MET A 395 21.43 31.37 -4.99
CA MET A 395 21.97 31.87 -3.74
C MET A 395 22.51 30.73 -2.89
N ILE A 396 23.81 30.79 -2.55
CA ILE A 396 24.51 29.66 -1.92
C ILE A 396 25.37 30.13 -0.72
N PRO A 397 25.31 29.45 0.44
CA PRO A 397 26.19 29.77 1.56
C PRO A 397 27.64 29.30 1.33
N GLU A 398 28.61 30.05 1.84
CA GLU A 398 30.05 29.76 1.72
C GLU A 398 30.52 28.67 2.70
N ASN A 399 29.88 27.51 2.66
CA ASN A 399 30.19 26.36 3.50
C ASN A 399 30.25 25.07 2.66
N GLY A 400 30.47 23.92 3.33
CA GLY A 400 30.57 22.62 2.64
C GLY A 400 29.28 22.22 1.93
N TYR A 401 28.13 22.57 2.50
CA TYR A 401 26.81 22.31 1.92
C TYR A 401 26.62 23.10 0.62
N GLY A 402 26.85 24.42 0.65
CA GLY A 402 26.71 25.25 -0.54
C GLY A 402 27.68 24.90 -1.67
N ARG A 403 28.95 24.60 -1.34
CA ARG A 403 29.93 24.15 -2.33
C ARG A 403 29.55 22.84 -3.03
N ARG A 404 28.92 21.90 -2.32
CA ARG A 404 28.41 20.65 -2.92
C ARG A 404 27.34 20.96 -3.96
N ALA A 405 26.33 21.74 -3.60
CA ALA A 405 25.26 22.12 -4.50
C ALA A 405 25.77 22.91 -5.71
N GLN A 406 26.64 23.90 -5.49
CA GLN A 406 27.24 24.68 -6.58
C GLN A 406 27.93 23.78 -7.59
N LYS A 407 28.81 22.87 -7.12
CA LYS A 407 29.53 21.93 -8.00
C LYS A 407 28.59 21.06 -8.82
N ALA A 408 27.50 20.58 -8.21
CA ALA A 408 26.52 19.71 -8.86
C ALA A 408 25.63 20.43 -9.88
N LEU A 409 25.44 21.74 -9.72
CA LEU A 409 24.72 22.59 -10.66
C LEU A 409 25.62 23.06 -11.81
N GLU A 410 26.89 23.38 -11.52
CA GLU A 410 27.89 23.73 -12.53
C GLU A 410 28.15 22.56 -13.50
N SER A 411 28.17 21.32 -13.01
CA SER A 411 28.32 20.13 -13.87
C SER A 411 27.19 19.96 -14.87
N ASP A 412 26.02 20.52 -14.56
CA ASP A 412 24.77 20.33 -15.31
C ASP A 412 24.32 21.63 -16.00
N GLN A 413 25.15 22.68 -15.99
CA GLN A 413 24.78 24.01 -16.47
C GLN A 413 24.24 24.02 -17.91
N GLY A 414 24.76 23.15 -18.78
CA GLY A 414 24.33 23.02 -20.17
C GLY A 414 22.97 22.33 -20.37
N SER A 415 22.43 21.68 -19.33
CA SER A 415 21.15 20.97 -19.37
C SER A 415 19.96 21.87 -19.02
N PHE A 416 20.20 23.06 -18.49
CA PHE A 416 19.13 23.99 -18.10
C PHE A 416 18.75 24.93 -19.25
N SER A 417 17.47 25.28 -19.34
CA SER A 417 16.93 26.20 -20.34
C SER A 417 17.38 27.66 -20.14
N LYS A 418 18.01 27.99 -19.00
CA LYS A 418 18.48 29.32 -18.60
C LYS A 418 19.89 29.26 -18.02
N SER A 419 20.66 30.34 -18.18
CA SER A 419 21.99 30.44 -17.56
C SER A 419 21.92 30.56 -16.04
N LEU A 420 22.89 30.01 -15.31
CA LEU A 420 22.95 30.12 -13.85
C LEU A 420 23.87 31.26 -13.43
N LYS A 421 23.43 32.07 -12.46
CA LYS A 421 24.23 33.12 -11.83
C LYS A 421 24.33 32.85 -10.33
N PHE A 422 25.51 32.45 -9.87
CA PHE A 422 25.76 32.13 -8.47
C PHE A 422 26.05 33.40 -7.65
N MET A 423 25.38 33.50 -6.50
CA MET A 423 25.57 34.56 -5.51
C MET A 423 25.90 33.92 -4.17
N THR A 424 27.11 34.16 -3.67
CA THR A 424 27.58 33.57 -2.42
C THR A 424 27.37 34.48 -1.22
N TYR A 425 27.21 33.90 -0.04
CA TYR A 425 27.12 34.63 1.23
C TYR A 425 27.67 33.83 2.40
N THR A 426 28.13 34.49 3.45
CA THR A 426 28.61 33.81 4.65
C THR A 426 27.43 33.40 5.54
N SER A 427 27.61 32.37 6.37
CA SER A 427 26.59 31.96 7.35
C SER A 427 26.25 33.05 8.37
N SER A 428 27.14 34.02 8.57
CA SER A 428 26.93 35.18 9.45
C SER A 428 26.14 36.32 8.82
N THR A 429 25.87 36.30 7.51
CA THR A 429 25.09 37.35 6.82
C THR A 429 23.74 37.56 7.50
N LYS A 430 23.41 38.82 7.84
CA LYS A 430 22.11 39.20 8.45
C LYS A 430 21.24 40.07 7.55
N SER A 431 21.84 40.68 6.52
CA SER A 431 21.15 41.52 5.53
C SER A 431 21.53 41.06 4.13
N PHE A 432 20.52 40.82 3.29
CA PHE A 432 20.70 40.41 1.89
C PHE A 432 20.63 41.56 0.90
N SER A 433 20.29 42.79 1.35
CA SER A 433 20.21 43.97 0.47
C SER A 433 21.50 44.20 -0.34
N PRO A 434 22.73 44.11 0.25
CA PRO A 434 23.96 44.29 -0.53
C PRO A 434 24.18 43.24 -1.61
N ILE A 435 23.60 42.04 -1.45
CA ILE A 435 23.76 40.91 -2.35
C ILE A 435 22.72 40.95 -3.47
N LEU A 436 21.48 41.38 -3.16
CA LEU A 436 20.38 41.44 -4.11
C LEU A 436 20.37 42.72 -4.94
N ARG A 437 20.86 43.85 -4.41
CA ARG A 437 20.85 45.14 -5.12
C ARG A 437 21.54 45.10 -6.49
N PRO A 438 22.72 44.46 -6.67
CA PRO A 438 23.37 44.36 -7.97
C PRO A 438 22.56 43.61 -9.04
N VAL A 439 21.55 42.83 -8.65
CA VAL A 439 20.71 42.02 -9.54
C VAL A 439 19.23 42.46 -9.55
N ALA A 440 18.92 43.63 -8.97
CA ALA A 440 17.55 44.15 -8.87
C ALA A 440 16.83 44.23 -10.22
N ASP A 441 17.52 44.73 -11.26
CA ASP A 441 16.95 44.82 -12.62
C ASP A 441 16.58 43.45 -13.21
N ALA A 442 17.34 42.41 -12.88
CA ALA A 442 17.05 41.05 -13.33
C ALA A 442 15.83 40.49 -12.58
N LEU A 443 15.76 40.72 -11.26
CA LEU A 443 14.62 40.34 -10.43
C LEU A 443 13.32 41.02 -10.89
N GLN A 444 13.37 42.32 -11.22
CA GLN A 444 12.22 43.06 -11.75
C GLN A 444 11.74 42.54 -13.11
N LYS A 445 12.62 41.90 -13.88
CA LYS A 445 12.29 41.21 -15.15
C LYS A 445 11.85 39.76 -14.95
N GLY A 446 11.64 39.34 -13.69
CA GLY A 446 11.15 38.01 -13.35
C GLY A 446 12.23 36.92 -13.32
N ALA A 447 13.51 37.26 -13.15
CA ALA A 447 14.55 36.24 -12.94
C ALA A 447 14.26 35.46 -11.64
N PRO A 448 14.08 34.13 -11.70
CA PRO A 448 13.78 33.34 -10.50
C PRO A 448 14.99 33.27 -9.58
N VAL A 449 14.71 33.13 -8.28
CA VAL A 449 15.73 32.97 -7.22
C VAL A 449 15.65 31.57 -6.64
N VAL A 450 16.75 30.83 -6.67
CA VAL A 450 16.89 29.53 -6.03
C VAL A 450 17.81 29.67 -4.81
N VAL A 451 17.32 29.35 -3.62
CA VAL A 451 18.06 29.44 -2.36
C VAL A 451 18.47 28.04 -1.90
N VAL A 452 19.78 27.78 -1.91
CA VAL A 452 20.36 26.50 -1.46
C VAL A 452 20.83 26.62 -0.01
N ASP A 453 19.88 26.78 0.91
CA ASP A 453 20.10 26.86 2.36
C ASP A 453 18.79 26.55 3.12
N ALA A 454 18.88 26.49 4.44
CA ALA A 454 17.77 26.19 5.33
C ALA A 454 16.64 27.23 5.27
N LEU A 455 15.42 26.79 5.59
CA LEU A 455 14.20 27.60 5.49
C LEU A 455 14.28 28.97 6.21
N PRO A 456 14.86 29.12 7.42
CA PRO A 456 15.00 30.43 8.06
C PRO A 456 15.85 31.42 7.26
N ARG A 457 16.80 30.93 6.46
CA ARG A 457 17.63 31.77 5.59
C ARG A 457 16.81 32.27 4.40
N THR A 458 16.06 31.37 3.77
CA THR A 458 15.13 31.67 2.69
C THR A 458 14.14 32.75 3.12
N GLU A 459 13.62 32.66 4.34
CA GLU A 459 12.71 33.65 4.89
C GLU A 459 13.34 35.06 4.96
N LEU A 460 14.60 35.18 5.39
CA LEU A 460 15.29 36.48 5.41
C LEU A 460 15.48 37.06 4.00
N ILE A 461 15.73 36.21 3.00
CA ILE A 461 15.84 36.61 1.59
C ILE A 461 14.48 37.04 1.07
N ALA A 462 13.43 36.25 1.30
CA ALA A 462 12.05 36.57 0.93
C ALA A 462 11.60 37.92 1.53
N ARG A 463 11.83 38.14 2.84
CA ARG A 463 11.57 39.43 3.51
C ARG A 463 12.38 40.58 2.92
N GLN A 464 13.57 40.34 2.40
CA GLN A 464 14.36 41.37 1.72
C GLN A 464 13.77 41.70 0.35
N LEU A 465 13.40 40.70 -0.46
CA LEU A 465 12.78 40.90 -1.77
C LEU A 465 11.48 41.72 -1.65
N ARG A 466 10.63 41.40 -0.67
CA ARG A 466 9.40 42.16 -0.41
C ARG A 466 9.68 43.61 0.01
N ARG A 467 10.69 43.84 0.85
CA ARG A 467 11.14 45.20 1.21
C ARG A 467 11.67 46.00 0.01
N ASP A 468 12.20 45.31 -0.99
CA ASP A 468 12.67 45.90 -2.24
C ASP A 468 11.53 46.07 -3.27
N GLY A 469 10.27 45.82 -2.88
CA GLY A 469 9.08 46.05 -3.71
C GLY A 469 8.76 44.93 -4.70
N LEU A 470 9.28 43.72 -4.47
CA LEU A 470 9.00 42.54 -5.29
C LEU A 470 7.95 41.65 -4.63
N ARG A 471 7.01 41.15 -5.42
CA ARG A 471 5.98 40.19 -4.99
C ARG A 471 6.46 38.77 -5.24
N ILE A 472 6.35 37.90 -4.24
CA ILE A 472 6.66 36.47 -4.42
C ILE A 472 5.52 35.80 -5.23
N ALA A 473 5.89 35.10 -6.29
CA ALA A 473 4.94 34.44 -7.18
C ALA A 473 4.10 33.40 -6.45
N GLY A 474 2.78 33.37 -6.72
CA GLY A 474 1.83 32.49 -6.04
C GLY A 474 1.50 32.86 -4.58
N GLY A 475 2.16 33.88 -4.00
CA GLY A 475 1.86 34.37 -2.66
C GLY A 475 0.71 35.39 -2.64
N SER A 476 0.03 35.47 -1.50
CA SER A 476 -1.13 36.33 -1.23
C SER A 476 -0.81 37.59 -0.42
N VAL A 477 0.38 37.68 0.16
CA VAL A 477 0.76 38.74 1.10
C VAL A 477 0.98 40.10 0.45
N ASP A 478 1.57 40.15 -0.75
CA ASP A 478 1.80 41.41 -1.48
C ASP A 478 0.86 41.48 -2.70
N GLN A 479 0.22 42.64 -2.92
CA GLN A 479 -0.69 42.86 -4.05
C GLN A 479 -0.06 43.72 -5.17
N GLU A 480 1.05 44.39 -4.89
CA GLU A 480 1.72 45.32 -5.79
C GLU A 480 3.19 44.94 -5.98
N GLY A 481 3.80 45.35 -7.10
CA GLY A 481 5.21 45.10 -7.41
C GLY A 481 5.43 44.08 -8.51
N ALA A 482 6.68 44.00 -8.99
CA ALA A 482 7.08 43.01 -9.98
C ALA A 482 7.13 41.61 -9.34
N GLU A 483 6.66 40.61 -10.08
CA GLU A 483 6.60 39.23 -9.61
C GLU A 483 7.96 38.53 -9.73
N VAL A 484 8.37 37.84 -8.68
CA VAL A 484 9.58 37.01 -8.62
C VAL A 484 9.24 35.63 -8.07
N ALA A 485 9.61 34.59 -8.80
CA ALA A 485 9.51 33.22 -8.31
C ALA A 485 10.68 32.90 -7.38
N VAL A 486 10.38 32.35 -6.20
CA VAL A 486 11.37 31.97 -5.19
C VAL A 486 11.27 30.48 -4.92
N TYR A 487 12.41 29.81 -5.03
CA TYR A 487 12.60 28.38 -4.87
C TYR A 487 13.61 28.13 -3.75
N ALA A 488 13.42 27.10 -2.92
CA ALA A 488 14.37 26.78 -1.86
C ALA A 488 14.43 25.29 -1.52
N MET A 489 15.56 24.88 -0.94
CA MET A 489 15.78 23.49 -0.50
C MET A 489 14.93 23.09 0.72
N GLY A 490 14.37 24.05 1.45
CA GLY A 490 13.38 23.78 2.50
C GLY A 490 13.87 23.01 3.72
N GLU A 491 15.18 22.94 4.01
CA GLU A 491 15.66 22.22 5.20
C GLU A 491 15.09 22.81 6.49
N GLY A 492 14.64 21.90 7.36
CA GLY A 492 14.00 22.23 8.61
C GLY A 492 12.59 22.77 8.37
N LEU A 493 11.89 22.19 7.41
CA LEU A 493 10.47 22.42 7.18
C LEU A 493 9.70 21.85 8.39
N SER A 494 8.88 22.69 9.02
CA SER A 494 7.89 22.29 10.00
C SER A 494 6.64 23.15 9.85
N PRO A 495 5.46 22.68 10.27
CA PRO A 495 4.25 23.49 10.24
C PRO A 495 4.38 24.81 11.00
N GLU A 496 5.14 24.88 12.10
CA GLU A 496 5.36 26.18 12.77
C GLU A 496 6.19 27.15 11.94
N ARG A 497 7.11 26.64 11.12
CA ARG A 497 8.04 27.46 10.31
C ARG A 497 7.48 27.94 8.99
N VAL A 498 6.34 27.40 8.56
CA VAL A 498 5.58 27.92 7.41
C VAL A 498 4.28 28.57 7.83
N GLY A 499 3.81 28.36 9.06
CA GLY A 499 2.55 28.88 9.58
C GLY A 499 2.55 30.37 9.95
N ALA A 500 1.73 30.72 10.94
CA ALA A 500 1.57 32.11 11.39
C ALA A 500 2.91 32.75 11.79
N LYS A 501 3.14 34.01 11.42
CA LYS A 501 4.40 34.80 11.55
C LYS A 501 5.47 34.52 10.51
N HIS A 502 5.24 33.58 9.61
CA HIS A 502 6.13 33.23 8.50
C HIS A 502 5.49 33.51 7.14
N GLU A 503 4.54 34.45 7.08
CA GLU A 503 3.77 34.80 5.89
C GLU A 503 4.67 35.27 4.74
N SER A 504 5.89 35.74 5.04
CA SER A 504 6.88 36.08 4.02
C SER A 504 7.27 34.90 3.12
N LEU A 505 7.06 33.64 3.56
CA LEU A 505 7.31 32.44 2.77
C LEU A 505 6.14 32.06 1.86
N ASP A 506 4.97 32.71 1.97
CA ASP A 506 3.82 32.42 1.13
C ASP A 506 4.15 32.61 -0.36
N GLY A 507 3.89 31.57 -1.16
CA GLY A 507 4.25 31.44 -2.57
C GLY A 507 5.59 30.73 -2.85
N VAL A 508 6.47 30.59 -1.85
CA VAL A 508 7.79 29.94 -2.05
C VAL A 508 7.61 28.47 -2.38
N VAL A 509 8.29 28.00 -3.42
CA VAL A 509 8.38 26.58 -3.79
C VAL A 509 9.56 25.94 -3.08
N LEU A 510 9.34 24.79 -2.45
CA LEU A 510 10.32 24.06 -1.65
C LEU A 510 10.60 22.69 -2.27
N ALA A 511 11.84 22.21 -2.15
CA ALA A 511 12.18 20.80 -2.30
C ALA A 511 12.68 20.25 -0.96
N PRO A 512 11.79 20.04 0.03
CA PRO A 512 12.19 19.57 1.36
C PRO A 512 12.77 18.15 1.29
N VAL A 513 13.40 17.70 2.38
CA VAL A 513 13.87 16.32 2.49
C VAL A 513 12.73 15.30 2.63
N ALA A 514 11.59 15.75 3.17
CA ALA A 514 10.32 15.05 3.20
C ALA A 514 9.19 16.08 3.37
N ALA A 515 7.99 15.75 2.89
CA ALA A 515 6.78 16.54 3.09
C ALA A 515 5.58 15.62 3.39
N PRO A 516 4.52 16.12 4.04
CA PRO A 516 3.28 15.39 4.21
C PRO A 516 2.67 14.94 2.87
N ASP A 517 2.16 13.72 2.84
CA ASP A 517 1.43 13.15 1.71
C ASP A 517 0.18 12.37 2.16
N ALA A 518 -0.41 11.57 1.27
CA ALA A 518 -1.59 10.78 1.60
C ALA A 518 -1.26 9.58 2.50
N GLU A 519 -0.05 9.02 2.36
CA GLU A 519 0.42 7.82 3.05
C GLU A 519 0.86 8.15 4.49
N SER A 520 1.36 9.37 4.73
CA SER A 520 1.79 9.81 6.06
C SER A 520 0.66 10.21 7.03
N ARG A 521 -0.61 10.27 6.60
CA ARG A 521 -1.70 10.88 7.40
C ARG A 521 -1.92 10.23 8.76
N ASP A 522 -2.01 8.91 8.80
CA ASP A 522 -2.23 8.17 10.06
C ASP A 522 -1.04 8.33 11.02
N PHE A 523 0.16 8.44 10.45
CA PHE A 523 1.37 8.78 11.21
C PHE A 523 1.33 10.21 11.76
N GLU A 524 0.96 11.19 10.95
CA GLU A 524 0.86 12.59 11.36
C GLU A 524 -0.14 12.76 12.51
N ASP A 525 -1.32 12.14 12.41
CA ASP A 525 -2.35 12.17 13.45
C ASP A 525 -1.84 11.49 14.74
N ARG A 526 -1.17 10.33 14.61
CA ARG A 526 -0.58 9.64 15.75
C ARG A 526 0.53 10.45 16.41
N TYR A 527 1.39 11.07 15.61
CA TYR A 527 2.50 11.88 16.09
C TYR A 527 1.98 13.12 16.81
N LEU A 528 1.01 13.83 16.22
CA LEU A 528 0.36 14.98 16.82
C LEU A 528 -0.31 14.62 18.16
N ALA A 529 -1.02 13.49 18.22
CA ALA A 529 -1.64 13.02 19.45
C ALA A 529 -0.62 12.70 20.57
N GLN A 530 0.58 12.23 20.21
CA GLN A 530 1.63 11.88 21.17
C GLN A 530 2.51 13.06 21.59
N GLN A 531 2.88 13.93 20.64
CA GLN A 531 3.85 15.00 20.83
C GLN A 531 3.21 16.37 21.03
N GLY A 532 1.92 16.52 20.73
CA GLY A 532 1.20 17.79 20.80
C GLY A 532 1.56 18.79 19.70
N LEU A 533 2.42 18.38 18.76
CA LEU A 533 2.86 19.16 17.60
C LEU A 533 2.88 18.24 16.37
N PRO A 534 2.59 18.76 15.17
CA PRO A 534 2.68 17.98 13.94
C PRO A 534 4.14 17.64 13.62
N PRO A 535 4.41 16.57 12.84
CA PRO A 535 5.78 16.18 12.52
C PRO A 535 6.48 17.22 11.62
N ASP A 536 7.79 17.36 11.81
CA ASP A 536 8.68 18.09 10.90
C ASP A 536 9.23 17.17 9.81
N ASP A 537 10.04 17.72 8.90
CA ASP A 537 10.66 16.97 7.81
C ASP A 537 11.56 15.81 8.30
N GLN A 538 12.17 15.91 9.49
CA GLN A 538 12.97 14.84 10.06
C GLN A 538 12.11 13.69 10.62
N ALA A 539 10.99 14.01 11.25
CA ALA A 539 10.03 13.03 11.72
C ALA A 539 9.41 12.26 10.54
N LEU A 540 9.09 12.95 9.44
CA LEU A 540 8.61 12.33 8.20
C LEU A 540 9.67 11.42 7.56
N LEU A 541 10.95 11.79 7.56
CA LEU A 541 12.02 10.89 7.11
C LEU A 541 12.10 9.59 7.94
N VAL A 542 11.86 9.68 9.25
CA VAL A 542 11.82 8.49 10.12
C VAL A 542 10.60 7.62 9.78
N TRP A 543 9.44 8.23 9.54
CA TRP A 543 8.24 7.53 9.06
C TRP A 543 8.54 6.77 7.76
N SER A 544 9.00 7.46 6.72
CA SER A 544 9.25 6.84 5.41
C SER A 544 10.34 5.75 5.47
N ALA A 545 11.36 5.90 6.33
CA ALA A 545 12.33 4.84 6.55
C ALA A 545 11.75 3.61 7.25
N LEU A 546 10.88 3.81 8.24
CA LEU A 546 10.22 2.70 8.91
C LEU A 546 9.20 2.04 8.00
N GLU A 547 8.41 2.78 7.25
CA GLU A 547 7.47 2.27 6.26
C GLU A 547 8.17 1.43 5.18
N ALA A 548 9.26 1.93 4.61
CA ALA A 548 10.06 1.19 3.62
C ALA A 548 10.71 -0.05 4.23
N ALA A 549 11.15 -0.02 5.49
CA ALA A 549 11.61 -1.22 6.18
C ALA A 549 10.46 -2.20 6.42
N TRP A 550 9.31 -1.73 6.90
CA TRP A 550 8.14 -2.53 7.26
C TRP A 550 7.53 -3.25 6.07
N SER A 551 7.47 -2.58 4.93
CA SER A 551 6.94 -3.12 3.66
C SER A 551 7.91 -4.07 2.95
N GLY A 552 9.13 -4.26 3.46
CA GLY A 552 10.19 -5.00 2.75
C GLY A 552 10.75 -4.24 1.53
N ALA A 553 10.46 -2.95 1.40
CA ALA A 553 10.97 -2.09 0.34
C ALA A 553 12.37 -1.52 0.59
N SER A 554 13.05 -1.91 1.67
CA SER A 554 14.35 -1.35 2.06
C SER A 554 15.43 -1.47 0.98
N SER A 555 15.39 -2.52 0.14
CA SER A 555 16.35 -2.75 -0.95
C SER A 555 15.93 -2.17 -2.31
N THR A 556 14.73 -1.59 -2.40
CA THR A 556 14.15 -1.14 -3.69
C THR A 556 13.65 0.30 -3.66
N HIS A 557 13.49 0.90 -2.47
CA HIS A 557 13.08 2.30 -2.36
C HIS A 557 14.05 3.23 -3.10
N GLU A 558 13.50 4.07 -3.98
CA GLU A 558 14.25 5.12 -4.66
C GLU A 558 13.82 6.49 -4.12
N PRO A 559 14.75 7.30 -3.58
CA PRO A 559 14.41 8.63 -3.09
C PRO A 559 13.87 9.52 -4.21
N GLN A 560 12.66 10.05 -4.00
CA GLN A 560 12.02 10.97 -4.94
C GLN A 560 12.10 12.40 -4.44
N VAL A 561 12.38 13.34 -5.35
CA VAL A 561 12.32 14.77 -5.03
C VAL A 561 10.88 15.23 -5.12
N GLN A 562 10.30 15.62 -4.00
CA GLN A 562 8.99 16.26 -3.96
C GLN A 562 9.15 17.78 -4.04
N LEU A 563 8.33 18.43 -4.87
CA LEU A 563 8.18 19.88 -4.88
C LEU A 563 6.87 20.25 -4.19
N VAL A 564 6.93 21.17 -3.23
CA VAL A 564 5.75 21.69 -2.53
C VAL A 564 5.74 23.21 -2.59
N ARG A 565 4.59 23.85 -2.51
CA ARG A 565 4.46 25.30 -2.34
C ARG A 565 3.94 25.63 -0.96
N VAL A 566 4.49 26.69 -0.36
CA VAL A 566 3.90 27.29 0.83
C VAL A 566 2.68 28.11 0.42
N GLU A 567 1.49 27.70 0.84
CA GLU A 567 0.22 28.39 0.57
C GLU A 567 -0.59 28.52 1.86
N GLY A 568 -0.88 29.76 2.27
CA GLY A 568 -1.77 30.02 3.42
C GLY A 568 -1.25 29.43 4.73
N GLY A 569 0.07 29.35 4.88
CA GLY A 569 0.73 28.78 6.05
C GLY A 569 0.79 27.25 6.09
N ARG A 570 0.55 26.58 4.96
CA ARG A 570 0.65 25.12 4.79
C ARG A 570 1.53 24.80 3.60
N VAL A 571 1.96 23.55 3.49
CA VAL A 571 2.59 23.04 2.27
C VAL A 571 1.58 22.30 1.41
N VAL A 572 1.61 22.57 0.12
CA VAL A 572 0.75 21.94 -0.89
C VAL A 572 1.65 21.29 -1.93
N ALA A 573 1.43 20.01 -2.22
CA ALA A 573 2.18 19.31 -3.26
C ALA A 573 1.98 20.01 -4.61
N LEU A 574 3.09 20.31 -5.30
CA LEU A 574 3.05 20.61 -6.71
C LEU A 574 2.96 19.28 -7.42
N GLY A 575 1.93 19.08 -8.25
CA GLY A 575 1.81 17.86 -9.05
C GLY A 575 3.13 17.56 -9.75
N THR A 576 3.51 16.28 -9.79
CA THR A 576 4.71 15.83 -10.49
C THR A 576 4.63 16.32 -11.94
N PRO A 577 5.67 17.00 -12.46
CA PRO A 577 5.65 17.53 -13.83
C PRO A 577 5.41 16.46 -14.89
#